data_AF-A0A2P5L363-F1
#
_entry.id   AF-A0A2P5L363-F1
#
_cell.length_a   1.000
_cell.length_b   1.000
_cell.length_c   1.000
_cell.angle_alpha   90.00
_cell.angle_beta   90.00
_cell.angle_gamma   90.00
#
_symmetry.space_group_name_H-M   'P 1'
#
loop_
_entity.id
_entity.type
_entity.pdbx_description
1 polymer ?
#
loop_
_entity_poly.entity_id
_entity_poly.type
_entity_poly.pdbx_seq_one_letter_code
_entity_poly.pdbx_strand_id
1 'polypeptide(L)'
;MYNGDEFIEFTNLSNSVIDFTNWSYDDDSRTVGAVSLSAFGLVAPGESVILSESTAVDFRTNWSLSAAVKIIGGNTVNLGRNDEINLFNASGVLVDRLSYGDGNFPGTIRTQNVSGNPLNLQVLSQDTVSTDWVLSAVGDSFGSYASLGGFIANPGQFALAPAAVPLPAAFPMMLSALAAFRFGRKKRA
;
A
#
# COMPACT_ATOMS: atom_id res chain seq x y z
N MET A 1 -6.90 25.32 2.79
CA MET A 1 -5.59 24.85 3.28
C MET A 1 -5.68 23.35 3.27
N TYR A 2 -5.09 22.72 2.25
CA TYR A 2 -4.87 21.27 2.19
C TYR A 2 -3.77 21.04 3.23
N ASN A 3 -4.11 20.46 4.39
CA ASN A 3 -3.21 20.45 5.55
C ASN A 3 -3.19 19.08 6.24
N GLY A 4 -3.46 18.03 5.47
CA GLY A 4 -3.25 16.66 5.89
C GLY A 4 -1.97 16.14 5.25
N ASP A 5 -1.16 15.45 6.04
CA ASP A 5 0.06 14.80 5.57
C ASP A 5 -0.32 13.77 4.50
N GLU A 6 -0.17 14.10 3.23
CA GLU A 6 -0.37 13.12 2.16
C GLU A 6 0.67 12.02 2.32
N PHE A 7 0.22 10.78 2.14
CA PHE A 7 1.10 9.63 2.17
C PHE A 7 0.60 8.51 1.27
N ILE A 8 1.56 7.71 0.80
CA ILE A 8 1.36 6.47 0.07
C ILE A 8 1.98 5.36 0.90
N GLU A 9 1.30 4.22 0.96
CA GLU A 9 1.81 3.02 1.60
C GLU A 9 1.98 1.90 0.57
N PHE A 10 3.16 1.27 0.58
CA PHE A 10 3.44 0.08 -0.21
C PHE A 10 3.59 -1.10 0.75
N THR A 11 2.94 -2.22 0.45
CA THR A 11 3.05 -3.44 1.26
C THR A 11 3.62 -4.58 0.42
N ASN A 12 4.65 -5.24 0.93
CA ASN A 12 5.18 -6.44 0.29
C ASN A 12 4.25 -7.63 0.56
N LEU A 13 3.37 -7.93 -0.40
CA LEU A 13 2.46 -9.08 -0.31
C LEU A 13 3.10 -10.41 -0.73
N SER A 14 4.37 -10.41 -1.13
CA SER A 14 5.08 -11.63 -1.47
C SER A 14 5.52 -12.42 -0.23
N ASN A 15 6.04 -13.62 -0.44
CA ASN A 15 6.64 -14.45 0.60
C ASN A 15 8.17 -14.29 0.69
N SER A 16 8.75 -13.30 -0.01
CA SER A 16 10.19 -13.06 -0.07
C SER A 16 10.53 -11.63 0.32
N VAL A 17 11.76 -11.41 0.79
CA VAL A 17 12.28 -10.05 1.01
C VAL A 17 12.45 -9.36 -0.33
N ILE A 18 11.99 -8.11 -0.45
CA ILE A 18 12.18 -7.27 -1.64
C ILE A 18 13.24 -6.21 -1.31
N ASP A 19 14.23 -6.05 -2.19
CA ASP A 19 15.21 -4.96 -2.10
C ASP A 19 14.74 -3.77 -2.94
N PHE A 20 14.45 -2.65 -2.28
CA PHE A 20 14.01 -1.39 -2.90
C PHE A 20 15.17 -0.54 -3.46
N THR A 21 16.41 -1.02 -3.43
CA THR A 21 17.54 -0.32 -4.04
C THR A 21 17.25 0.05 -5.50
N ASN A 22 17.34 1.34 -5.83
CA ASN A 22 17.02 1.95 -7.12
C ASN A 22 15.54 1.87 -7.56
N TRP A 23 14.61 1.51 -6.67
CA TRP A 23 13.18 1.64 -6.95
C TRP A 23 12.76 3.10 -6.91
N SER A 24 11.68 3.43 -7.61
CA SER A 24 11.15 4.79 -7.63
C SER A 24 9.63 4.84 -7.67
N TYR A 25 9.10 5.96 -7.18
CA TYR A 25 7.69 6.34 -7.26
C TYR A 25 7.55 7.55 -8.19
N ASP A 26 6.38 7.64 -8.83
CA ASP A 26 5.90 8.88 -9.44
C ASP A 26 4.36 8.96 -9.47
N ASP A 27 3.84 10.15 -9.69
CA ASP A 27 2.42 10.45 -9.92
C ASP A 27 1.97 10.12 -11.37
N ASP A 28 0.90 10.75 -11.87
CA ASP A 28 0.41 10.60 -13.24
C ASP A 28 1.40 11.02 -14.35
N SER A 29 2.51 11.68 -14.01
CA SER A 29 3.56 12.01 -14.98
C SER A 29 4.42 10.80 -15.37
N ARG A 30 4.42 9.71 -14.58
CA ARG A 30 5.01 8.38 -14.89
C ARG A 30 6.50 8.40 -15.26
N THR A 31 7.25 9.32 -14.68
CA THR A 31 8.69 9.49 -14.79
C THR A 31 9.43 8.53 -13.86
N VAL A 32 10.11 7.55 -14.46
CA VAL A 32 11.02 6.67 -13.72
C VAL A 32 12.10 7.51 -13.02
N GLY A 33 12.31 7.25 -11.72
CA GLY A 33 13.34 7.92 -10.93
C GLY A 33 12.92 9.28 -10.34
N ALA A 34 11.66 9.70 -10.47
CA ALA A 34 11.18 10.97 -9.92
C ALA A 34 11.39 11.06 -8.40
N VAL A 35 10.94 10.05 -7.65
CA VAL A 35 11.21 9.91 -6.21
C VAL A 35 11.94 8.60 -5.94
N SER A 36 13.16 8.67 -5.40
CA SER A 36 13.90 7.46 -5.02
C SER A 36 13.30 6.81 -3.78
N LEU A 37 13.02 5.51 -3.87
CA LEU A 37 12.53 4.69 -2.75
C LEU A 37 13.64 3.85 -2.11
N SER A 38 14.89 4.06 -2.53
CA SER A 38 16.04 3.25 -2.09
C SER A 38 16.26 3.24 -0.58
N ALA A 39 15.84 4.30 0.11
CA ALA A 39 15.98 4.41 1.57
C ALA A 39 15.09 3.43 2.36
N PHE A 40 14.12 2.77 1.73
CA PHE A 40 13.41 1.65 2.36
C PHE A 40 14.29 0.40 2.51
N GLY A 41 15.29 0.21 1.63
CA GLY A 41 16.18 -0.95 1.63
C GLY A 41 15.40 -2.27 1.49
N LEU A 42 15.70 -3.22 2.38
CA LEU A 42 15.05 -4.53 2.38
C LEU A 42 13.68 -4.47 3.05
N VAL A 43 12.62 -4.88 2.35
CA VAL A 43 11.23 -4.93 2.86
C VAL A 43 10.80 -6.39 2.99
N ALA A 44 10.50 -6.82 4.21
CA ALA A 44 10.15 -8.20 4.52
C ALA A 44 8.75 -8.60 4.01
N PRO A 45 8.43 -9.91 3.89
CA PRO A 45 7.07 -10.37 3.64
C PRO A 45 6.06 -9.77 4.63
N GLY A 46 5.00 -9.18 4.11
CA GLY A 46 3.94 -8.52 4.87
C GLY A 46 4.32 -7.16 5.48
N GLU A 47 5.54 -6.67 5.27
CA GLU A 47 5.97 -5.36 5.77
C GLU A 47 5.43 -4.23 4.87
N SER A 48 4.93 -3.17 5.52
CA SER A 48 4.50 -1.93 4.87
C SER A 48 5.53 -0.82 5.04
N VAL A 49 5.73 -0.03 4.00
CA VAL A 49 6.63 1.13 3.97
C VAL A 49 5.89 2.36 3.46
N ILE A 50 6.23 3.54 3.98
CA ILE A 50 5.45 4.76 3.79
C ILE A 50 6.28 5.84 3.09
N LEU A 51 5.75 6.41 2.02
CA LEU A 51 6.21 7.67 1.44
C LEU A 51 5.27 8.79 1.89
N SER A 52 5.78 9.81 2.57
CA SER A 52 4.99 10.91 3.11
C SER A 52 5.47 12.27 2.63
N GLU A 53 4.54 13.18 2.39
CA GLU A 53 4.80 14.61 2.18
C GLU A 53 5.49 15.24 3.40
N SER A 54 5.00 14.92 4.61
CA SER A 54 5.61 15.38 5.86
C SER A 54 6.97 14.74 6.12
N THR A 55 7.77 15.35 6.99
CA THR A 55 9.01 14.71 7.41
C THR A 55 8.72 13.39 8.11
N ALA A 56 9.64 12.42 8.03
CA ALA A 56 9.43 11.13 8.68
C ALA A 56 9.27 11.25 10.21
N VAL A 57 9.84 12.28 10.83
CA VAL A 57 9.70 12.53 12.28
C VAL A 57 8.32 13.09 12.61
N ASP A 58 7.84 14.06 11.84
CA ASP A 58 6.53 14.68 12.05
C ASP A 58 5.42 13.68 11.78
N PHE A 59 5.53 12.90 10.70
CA PHE A 59 4.55 11.85 10.37
C PHE A 59 4.45 10.80 11.48
N ARG A 60 5.59 10.32 12.01
CA ARG A 60 5.59 9.39 13.15
C ARG A 60 4.92 9.98 14.37
N THR A 61 5.17 11.25 14.66
CA THR A 61 4.58 11.95 15.81
C THR A 61 3.07 12.05 15.64
N ASN A 62 2.60 12.45 14.46
CA ASN A 62 1.18 12.60 14.16
C ASN A 62 0.41 11.28 14.30
N TRP A 63 1.02 10.17 13.89
CA TRP A 63 0.41 8.84 13.88
C TRP A 63 0.82 7.94 15.05
N SER A 64 1.64 8.44 16.00
CA SER A 64 2.18 7.64 17.11
C SER A 64 2.90 6.35 16.66
N LEU A 65 3.61 6.41 15.54
CA LEU A 65 4.30 5.25 14.97
C LEU A 65 5.64 4.98 15.63
N SER A 66 5.96 3.70 15.83
CA SER A 66 7.28 3.29 16.31
C SER A 66 8.37 3.64 15.29
N ALA A 67 9.63 3.72 15.75
CA ALA A 67 10.79 3.92 14.87
C ALA A 67 11.02 2.75 13.88
N ALA A 68 10.38 1.60 14.09
CA ALA A 68 10.54 0.42 13.23
C ALA A 68 9.81 0.53 11.89
N VAL A 69 8.74 1.34 11.81
CA VAL A 69 8.02 1.58 10.54
C VAL A 69 8.97 2.29 9.58
N LYS A 70 9.13 1.85 8.33
CA LYS A 70 10.02 2.54 7.39
C LYS A 70 9.27 3.68 6.71
N ILE A 71 9.83 4.88 6.80
CA ILE A 71 9.19 6.10 6.29
C ILE A 71 10.23 6.93 5.55
N ILE A 72 9.95 7.25 4.30
CA ILE A 72 10.60 8.33 3.55
C ILE A 72 9.66 9.53 3.66
N GLY A 73 10.17 10.64 4.19
CA GLY A 73 9.40 11.87 4.35
C GLY A 73 9.94 13.00 3.48
N GLY A 74 9.19 14.10 3.39
CA GLY A 74 9.54 15.24 2.55
C GLY A 74 9.30 14.99 1.06
N ASN A 75 8.35 14.12 0.72
CA ASN A 75 7.95 13.92 -0.66
C ASN A 75 7.38 15.22 -1.24
N THR A 76 7.77 15.57 -2.46
CA THR A 76 7.29 16.76 -3.17
C THR A 76 6.51 16.42 -4.43
N VAL A 77 6.46 15.14 -4.81
CA VAL A 77 5.61 14.62 -5.89
C VAL A 77 4.30 14.21 -5.27
N ASN A 78 3.40 15.18 -5.16
CA ASN A 78 2.13 15.05 -4.43
C ASN A 78 1.00 14.57 -5.34
N LEU A 79 -0.11 14.23 -4.71
CA LEU A 79 -1.23 13.55 -5.34
C LEU A 79 -2.42 14.51 -5.56
N GLY A 80 -2.98 14.47 -6.75
CA GLY A 80 -4.18 15.17 -7.14
C GLY A 80 -5.48 14.42 -6.81
N ARG A 81 -6.60 15.08 -7.10
CA ARG A 81 -7.95 14.48 -6.95
C ARG A 81 -8.19 13.31 -7.90
N ASN A 82 -7.76 13.44 -9.15
CA ASN A 82 -7.67 12.33 -10.10
C ASN A 82 -6.21 12.22 -10.48
N ASP A 83 -5.59 11.09 -10.20
CA ASP A 83 -4.16 10.91 -10.32
C ASP A 83 -3.82 9.42 -10.38
N GLU A 84 -2.52 9.12 -10.35
CA GLU A 84 -1.98 7.78 -10.31
C GLU A 84 -0.90 7.64 -9.24
N ILE A 85 -0.79 6.43 -8.71
CA ILE A 85 0.37 6.00 -7.93
C ILE A 85 1.12 5.00 -8.80
N ASN A 86 2.34 5.32 -9.23
CA ASN A 86 3.14 4.45 -10.08
C ASN A 86 4.39 3.96 -9.31
N LEU A 87 4.61 2.65 -9.30
CA LEU A 87 5.77 2.03 -8.65
C LEU A 87 6.68 1.37 -9.69
N PHE A 88 7.93 1.83 -9.77
CA PHE A 88 8.93 1.31 -10.68
C PHE A 88 10.02 0.56 -9.91
N ASN A 89 10.40 -0.61 -10.41
CA ASN A 89 11.51 -1.36 -9.84
C ASN A 89 12.89 -0.82 -10.25
N ALA A 90 13.94 -1.45 -9.74
CA ALA A 90 15.34 -1.09 -10.02
C ALA A 90 15.74 -1.06 -11.51
N SER A 91 15.02 -1.79 -12.37
CA SER A 91 15.23 -1.81 -13.83
C SER A 91 14.40 -0.75 -14.57
N GLY A 92 13.68 0.10 -13.84
CA GLY A 92 12.77 1.10 -14.40
C GLY A 92 11.46 0.53 -14.96
N VAL A 93 11.11 -0.71 -14.60
CA VAL A 93 9.85 -1.34 -15.05
C VAL A 93 8.75 -0.97 -14.06
N LEU A 94 7.59 -0.53 -14.59
CA LEU A 94 6.37 -0.34 -13.80
C LEU A 94 5.91 -1.70 -13.28
N VAL A 95 5.95 -1.90 -11.96
CA VAL A 95 5.58 -3.15 -11.29
C VAL A 95 4.22 -3.08 -10.60
N ASP A 96 3.74 -1.88 -10.28
CA ASP A 96 2.41 -1.68 -9.73
C ASP A 96 1.89 -0.27 -10.08
N ARG A 97 0.57 -0.13 -10.16
CA ARG A 97 -0.10 1.13 -10.41
C ARG A 97 -1.49 1.15 -9.80
N LEU A 98 -1.90 2.32 -9.29
CA LEU A 98 -3.30 2.62 -9.03
C LEU A 98 -3.69 3.97 -9.65
N SER A 99 -4.50 3.94 -10.71
CA SER A 99 -5.19 5.14 -11.22
C SER A 99 -6.47 5.37 -10.43
N TYR A 100 -6.66 6.56 -9.86
CA TYR A 100 -7.80 6.86 -9.00
C TYR A 100 -8.43 8.23 -9.26
N GLY A 101 -9.57 8.49 -8.61
CA GLY A 101 -10.24 9.78 -8.59
C GLY A 101 -11.73 9.71 -8.88
N ASP A 102 -12.54 10.27 -7.98
CA ASP A 102 -14.01 10.25 -8.05
C ASP A 102 -14.58 11.06 -9.23
N GLY A 103 -13.78 11.92 -9.85
CA GLY A 103 -14.15 12.66 -11.06
C GLY A 103 -14.07 11.81 -12.32
N ASN A 104 -13.01 11.01 -12.45
CA ASN A 104 -12.80 10.11 -13.59
C ASN A 104 -13.48 8.74 -13.40
N PHE A 105 -13.65 8.32 -12.14
CA PHE A 105 -14.28 7.06 -11.74
C PHE A 105 -15.47 7.33 -10.82
N PRO A 106 -16.64 7.72 -11.37
CA PRO A 106 -17.80 8.08 -10.57
C PRO A 106 -18.23 6.95 -9.62
N GLY A 107 -18.54 7.31 -8.37
CA GLY A 107 -18.98 6.38 -7.34
C GLY A 107 -17.85 5.76 -6.51
N THR A 108 -16.59 5.97 -6.89
CA THR A 108 -15.43 5.60 -6.07
C THR A 108 -15.17 6.61 -4.96
N ILE A 109 -14.36 6.22 -3.98
CA ILE A 109 -14.06 7.04 -2.82
C ILE A 109 -13.28 8.30 -3.19
N ARG A 110 -13.42 9.33 -2.35
CA ARG A 110 -12.55 10.50 -2.36
C ARG A 110 -11.83 10.61 -1.03
N THR A 111 -10.53 10.40 -1.04
CA THR A 111 -9.66 10.52 0.14
C THR A 111 -9.48 12.00 0.49
N GLN A 112 -10.18 12.45 1.53
CA GLN A 112 -10.03 13.80 2.08
C GLN A 112 -10.02 13.68 3.59
N ASN A 113 -8.85 13.87 4.19
CA ASN A 113 -8.60 13.65 5.62
C ASN A 113 -8.77 12.19 6.10
N VAL A 114 -9.12 11.28 5.20
CA VAL A 114 -9.39 9.86 5.46
C VAL A 114 -8.75 9.04 4.34
N SER A 115 -7.98 8.01 4.68
CA SER A 115 -7.36 7.12 3.69
C SER A 115 -8.39 6.15 3.08
N GLY A 116 -7.98 5.47 2.01
CA GLY A 116 -8.75 4.39 1.39
C GLY A 116 -8.09 3.03 1.60
N ASN A 117 -8.91 2.00 1.82
CA ASN A 117 -8.48 0.61 1.90
C ASN A 117 -9.22 -0.26 0.86
N PRO A 118 -8.55 -1.23 0.22
CA PRO A 118 -9.21 -2.21 -0.63
C PRO A 118 -9.97 -3.23 0.22
N LEU A 119 -11.24 -3.53 -0.09
CA LEU A 119 -12.04 -4.48 0.69
C LEU A 119 -11.47 -5.91 0.75
N ASN A 120 -10.69 -6.30 -0.25
CA ASN A 120 -10.03 -7.61 -0.34
C ASN A 120 -8.84 -7.56 -1.30
N LEU A 121 -8.01 -8.61 -1.29
CA LEU A 121 -6.80 -8.68 -2.12
C LEU A 121 -7.09 -8.69 -3.62
N GLN A 122 -8.27 -9.14 -4.07
CA GLN A 122 -8.62 -9.15 -5.49
C GLN A 122 -8.77 -7.73 -6.04
N VAL A 123 -9.14 -6.76 -5.21
CA VAL A 123 -9.23 -5.34 -5.59
C VAL A 123 -7.85 -4.77 -5.95
N LEU A 124 -6.78 -5.24 -5.28
CA LEU A 124 -5.41 -4.77 -5.54
C LEU A 124 -4.85 -5.20 -6.90
N SER A 125 -5.39 -6.23 -7.54
CA SER A 125 -4.96 -6.64 -8.89
C SER A 125 -5.50 -5.74 -10.01
N GLN A 126 -6.22 -4.68 -9.65
CA GLN A 126 -6.76 -3.70 -10.59
C GLN A 126 -5.86 -2.48 -10.62
N ASP A 127 -5.39 -2.11 -11.81
CA ASP A 127 -4.64 -0.86 -12.02
C ASP A 127 -5.51 0.40 -11.85
N THR A 128 -6.81 0.24 -11.57
CA THR A 128 -7.78 1.32 -11.52
C THR A 128 -8.70 1.14 -10.32
N VAL A 129 -8.96 2.25 -9.62
CA VAL A 129 -9.86 2.28 -8.48
C VAL A 129 -11.25 1.80 -8.86
N SER A 130 -11.88 1.07 -7.95
CA SER A 130 -13.26 0.61 -8.06
C SER A 130 -14.06 0.97 -6.80
N THR A 131 -15.35 0.68 -6.81
CA THR A 131 -16.24 0.91 -5.66
C THR A 131 -15.93 0.00 -4.47
N ASP A 132 -15.04 -0.98 -4.64
CA ASP A 132 -14.57 -1.88 -3.58
C ASP A 132 -13.37 -1.30 -2.81
N TRP A 133 -12.94 -0.08 -3.15
CA TRP A 133 -12.15 0.76 -2.26
C TRP A 133 -13.08 1.50 -1.32
N VAL A 134 -12.81 1.43 -0.03
CA VAL A 134 -13.64 2.05 1.02
C VAL A 134 -12.82 3.01 1.86
N LEU A 135 -13.46 4.06 2.36
CA LEU A 135 -12.83 4.98 3.30
C LEU A 135 -12.58 4.28 4.64
N SER A 136 -11.42 4.55 5.21
CA SER A 136 -11.06 4.11 6.56
C SER A 136 -12.05 4.65 7.59
N ALA A 137 -12.32 3.85 8.61
CA ALA A 137 -13.14 4.25 9.74
C ALA A 137 -12.49 3.79 11.05
N VAL A 138 -12.52 4.63 12.09
CA VAL A 138 -11.91 4.27 13.38
C VAL A 138 -12.48 2.95 13.89
N GLY A 139 -11.62 1.96 14.13
CA GLY A 139 -12.01 0.63 14.58
C GLY A 139 -12.52 -0.30 13.49
N ASP A 140 -12.29 0.01 12.20
CA ASP A 140 -12.54 -0.91 11.10
C ASP A 140 -11.65 -2.17 11.18
N SER A 141 -11.91 -3.13 10.28
CA SER A 141 -11.14 -4.38 10.21
C SER A 141 -9.69 -4.19 9.76
N PHE A 142 -9.32 -3.00 9.27
CA PHE A 142 -7.96 -2.65 8.90
C PHE A 142 -7.16 -2.09 10.08
N GLY A 143 -7.82 -1.87 11.22
CA GLY A 143 -7.20 -1.31 12.41
C GLY A 143 -7.03 0.21 12.32
N SER A 144 -7.83 0.90 11.51
CA SER A 144 -7.73 2.34 11.34
C SER A 144 -8.02 3.10 12.63
N TYR A 145 -7.30 4.22 12.82
CA TYR A 145 -7.38 5.09 13.98
C TYR A 145 -7.23 6.56 13.56
N ALA A 146 -7.51 7.47 14.51
CA ALA A 146 -7.34 8.90 14.29
C ALA A 146 -5.92 9.35 14.67
N SER A 147 -5.28 10.14 13.81
CA SER A 147 -4.03 10.84 14.12
C SER A 147 -4.25 12.01 15.09
N LEU A 148 -3.16 12.61 15.59
CA LEU A 148 -3.21 13.83 16.40
C LEU A 148 -3.90 14.99 15.67
N GLY A 149 -3.74 15.07 14.34
CA GLY A 149 -4.39 16.04 13.47
C GLY A 149 -5.85 15.73 13.13
N GLY A 150 -6.40 14.59 13.59
CA GLY A 150 -7.78 14.18 13.31
C GLY A 150 -8.01 13.50 11.96
N PHE A 151 -6.93 13.06 11.29
CA PHE A 151 -7.01 12.26 10.06
C PHE A 151 -7.28 10.79 10.40
N ILE A 152 -7.99 10.05 9.54
CA ILE A 152 -8.32 8.63 9.80
C ILE A 152 -7.60 7.72 8.80
N ALA A 153 -6.74 6.84 9.30
CA ALA A 153 -6.04 5.83 8.50
C ALA A 153 -5.42 4.74 9.38
N ASN A 154 -4.70 3.80 8.76
CA ASN A 154 -4.01 2.67 9.37
C ASN A 154 -2.51 2.59 8.94
N PRO A 155 -1.71 3.67 9.03
CA PRO A 155 -0.35 3.65 8.49
C PRO A 155 0.55 2.66 9.22
N GLY A 156 1.41 2.00 8.45
CA GLY A 156 2.35 0.98 8.89
C GLY A 156 1.73 -0.39 9.08
N GLN A 157 0.46 -0.58 8.73
CA GLN A 157 -0.25 -1.85 8.88
C GLN A 157 -1.22 -2.08 7.73
N PHE A 158 -1.07 -3.20 7.03
CA PHE A 158 -2.07 -3.67 6.07
C PHE A 158 -2.65 -5.00 6.54
N ALA A 159 -3.90 -4.98 7.03
CA ALA A 159 -4.53 -6.14 7.68
C ALA A 159 -4.72 -7.36 6.76
N LEU A 160 -4.72 -7.16 5.42
CA LEU A 160 -4.80 -8.24 4.45
C LEU A 160 -3.42 -8.80 4.05
N ALA A 161 -2.33 -8.21 4.55
CA ALA A 161 -1.00 -8.71 4.30
C ALA A 161 -0.85 -10.13 4.85
N PRO A 162 -0.16 -11.04 4.14
CA PRO A 162 0.20 -12.33 4.72
C PRO A 162 1.01 -12.07 5.98
N ALA A 163 0.68 -12.77 7.08
CA ALA A 163 1.44 -12.67 8.32
C ALA A 163 2.92 -12.88 7.98
N ALA A 164 3.78 -11.95 8.44
CA ALA A 164 5.22 -12.08 8.28
C ALA A 164 5.60 -13.49 8.70
N VAL A 165 6.03 -14.32 7.74
CA VAL A 165 6.37 -15.70 8.04
C VAL A 165 7.56 -15.60 8.99
N PRO A 166 7.41 -15.98 10.28
CA PRO A 166 8.55 -15.96 11.17
C PRO A 166 9.57 -16.89 10.53
N LEU A 167 10.73 -16.33 10.14
CA LEU A 167 11.82 -17.07 9.49
C LEU A 167 11.95 -18.42 10.20
N PRO A 168 11.53 -19.53 9.57
CA PRO A 168 11.87 -20.83 10.13
C PRO A 168 13.38 -20.89 9.97
N ALA A 169 14.10 -21.21 11.05
CA ALA A 169 15.42 -21.77 10.90
C ALA A 169 15.27 -22.98 9.96
N ALA A 170 15.66 -22.79 8.69
CA ALA A 170 15.70 -23.73 7.58
C ALA A 170 14.55 -24.75 7.47
N PHE A 171 13.75 -24.71 6.40
CA PHE A 171 13.42 -25.90 5.58
C PHE A 171 12.81 -25.44 4.24
N PRO A 172 13.11 -26.12 3.11
CA PRO A 172 12.72 -25.66 1.79
C PRO A 172 11.32 -26.13 1.39
N MET A 173 10.77 -25.40 0.41
CA MET A 173 9.61 -25.70 -0.44
C MET A 173 8.20 -25.48 0.13
N MET A 174 7.45 -24.59 -0.55
CA MET A 174 6.38 -25.08 -1.44
C MET A 174 6.15 -24.11 -2.61
N LEU A 175 6.00 -24.69 -3.81
CA LEU A 175 5.59 -24.02 -5.04
C LEU A 175 4.06 -24.04 -5.12
N SER A 176 3.41 -22.97 -5.59
CA SER A 176 2.14 -23.14 -6.30
C SER A 176 1.89 -22.02 -7.32
N ALA A 177 1.83 -22.41 -8.60
CA ALA A 177 1.25 -21.63 -9.68
C ALA A 177 -0.11 -22.24 -10.10
N LEU A 178 -1.09 -21.34 -10.25
CA LEU A 178 -2.22 -21.27 -11.18
C LEU A 178 -3.33 -22.36 -11.29
N ALA A 179 -4.55 -21.86 -11.02
CA ALA A 179 -5.92 -22.12 -11.54
C ALA A 179 -6.47 -23.50 -11.98
N ALA A 180 -7.61 -23.83 -11.34
CA ALA A 180 -8.90 -24.41 -11.78
C ALA A 180 -9.01 -25.81 -12.43
N PHE A 181 -9.95 -26.64 -11.90
CA PHE A 181 -11.03 -27.33 -12.65
C PHE A 181 -12.16 -27.83 -11.71
N ARG A 182 -13.35 -27.98 -12.29
CA ARG A 182 -14.66 -28.26 -11.68
C ARG A 182 -15.02 -29.74 -11.79
N PHE A 183 -15.76 -30.28 -10.81
CA PHE A 183 -16.94 -31.19 -10.88
C PHE A 183 -16.93 -32.33 -9.86
N GLY A 184 -18.12 -32.63 -9.33
CA GLY A 184 -18.50 -34.01 -9.00
C GLY A 184 -19.05 -34.24 -7.60
N ARG A 185 -20.38 -34.35 -7.54
CA ARG A 185 -21.22 -34.63 -6.37
C ARG A 185 -21.20 -36.12 -5.95
N LYS A 186 -21.56 -36.38 -4.67
CA LYS A 186 -22.19 -37.59 -4.01
C LYS A 186 -21.30 -38.18 -2.90
N LYS A 187 -21.78 -38.69 -1.77
CA LYS A 187 -23.12 -38.95 -1.17
C LYS A 187 -22.88 -39.29 0.32
N ARG A 188 -23.82 -38.88 1.18
CA ARG A 188 -24.39 -39.53 2.38
C ARG A 188 -23.47 -40.27 3.39
N ALA A 189 -23.64 -39.92 4.66
CA ALA A 189 -24.38 -40.76 5.61
C ALA A 189 -25.50 -39.90 6.20
#